data_AF-A0A833X0V2-F1
#
_entry.id   AF-A0A833X0V2-F1
#
_cell.length_a   1.000
_cell.length_b   1.000
_cell.length_c   1.000
_cell.angle_alpha   90.00
_cell.angle_beta   90.00
_cell.angle_gamma   90.00
#
_symmetry.space_group_name_H-M   'P 1'
#
loop_
_entity.id
_entity.type
_entity.pdbx_description
1 polymer ?
#
loop_
_entity_poly.entity_id
_entity_poly.type
_entity_poly.pdbx_seq_one_letter_code
_entity_poly.pdbx_strand_id
1 'polypeptide(L)'
;MGLGVIIRDSIGRVQAVVTGPKDHISSTAQAESVALLRAMNLCTELGFNQVCFEGYAKAIVDAVNSKGEDNSWIGQMIEDMELLTRRNQAWSPRFVQRTANRVAHMAAKLAGWL
;
A
#
# COMPACT_ATOMS: atom_id res chain seq x y z
N MET A 1 -6.02 12.85 7.20
CA MET A 1 -4.84 11.97 7.20
C MET A 1 -4.24 11.99 5.79
N GLY A 2 -2.92 11.94 5.65
CA GLY A 2 -2.26 11.96 4.35
C GLY A 2 -1.90 10.56 3.84
N LEU A 3 -1.77 10.43 2.53
CA LEU A 3 -1.18 9.26 1.87
C LEU A 3 0.33 9.45 1.76
N GLY A 4 1.09 8.38 2.00
CA GLY A 4 2.53 8.33 1.81
C GLY A 4 2.97 6.99 1.24
N VAL A 5 3.66 7.00 0.10
CA VAL A 5 4.25 5.83 -0.54
C VAL A 5 5.71 6.14 -0.86
N ILE A 6 6.60 5.18 -0.58
CA ILE A 6 8.01 5.26 -0.93
C ILE A 6 8.37 3.96 -1.65
N ILE A 7 8.92 4.07 -2.85
CA ILE A 7 9.47 2.95 -3.60
C ILE A 7 10.99 3.02 -3.51
N ARG A 8 11.62 1.88 -3.20
CA ARG A 8 13.08 1.74 -3.13
C ARG A 8 13.53 0.56 -3.99
N ASP A 9 14.75 0.66 -4.52
CA ASP A 9 15.41 -0.48 -5.15
C ASP A 9 15.99 -1.45 -4.10
N SER A 10 16.57 -2.56 -4.57
CA SER A 10 17.13 -3.62 -3.72
C SER A 10 18.34 -3.19 -2.88
N ILE A 11 18.99 -2.08 -3.22
CA ILE A 11 20.10 -1.48 -2.45
C ILE A 11 19.63 -0.32 -1.57
N GLY A 12 18.31 -0.09 -1.49
CA GLY A 12 17.67 0.87 -0.60
C GLY A 12 17.59 2.30 -1.14
N ARG A 13 17.95 2.56 -2.40
CA ARG A 13 17.83 3.90 -3.01
C ARG A 13 16.39 4.18 -3.38
N VAL A 14 15.93 5.39 -3.05
CA VAL A 14 14.57 5.85 -3.35
C VAL A 14 14.41 6.03 -4.86
N GLN A 15 13.41 5.34 -5.43
CA GLN A 15 13.04 5.42 -6.84
C GLN A 15 11.86 6.36 -7.05
N ALA A 16 10.91 6.39 -6.11
CA ALA A 16 9.77 7.28 -6.15
C ALA A 16 9.25 7.58 -4.74
N VAL A 17 8.70 8.77 -4.56
CA VAL A 17 7.95 9.17 -3.36
C VAL A 17 6.64 9.79 -3.82
N VAL A 18 5.53 9.32 -3.27
CA VAL A 18 4.21 9.92 -3.48
C VAL A 18 3.63 10.30 -2.14
N THR A 19 3.26 11.57 -2.03
CA THR A 19 2.55 12.12 -0.88
C THR A 19 1.35 12.88 -1.38
N GLY A 20 0.24 12.82 -0.65
CA GLY A 20 -0.92 13.63 -0.99
C GLY A 20 -1.92 13.75 0.15
N PRO A 21 -2.66 14.86 0.22
CA PRO A 21 -3.82 14.95 1.08
C PRO A 21 -4.88 13.96 0.58
N LYS A 22 -5.59 13.33 1.51
CA LYS A 22 -6.79 12.58 1.16
C LYS A 22 -7.93 12.96 2.09
N ASP A 23 -8.99 13.43 1.47
CA ASP A 23 -10.26 13.69 2.13
C ASP A 23 -10.99 12.36 2.40
N HIS A 24 -11.88 12.36 3.39
CA HIS A 24 -12.76 11.22 3.70
C HIS A 24 -12.05 9.92 4.15
N ILE A 25 -10.83 10.02 4.68
CA ILE A 25 -10.21 8.90 5.41
C ILE A 25 -10.71 8.92 6.86
N SER A 26 -11.52 7.93 7.21
CA SER A 26 -12.14 7.78 8.54
C SER A 26 -11.35 6.88 9.49
N SER A 27 -10.35 6.14 8.99
CA SER A 27 -9.49 5.28 9.82
C SER A 27 -8.08 5.11 9.27
N THR A 28 -7.13 4.79 10.16
CA THR A 28 -5.75 4.44 9.78
C THR A 28 -5.71 3.23 8.84
N ALA A 29 -6.56 2.22 9.07
CA ALA A 29 -6.63 1.05 8.21
C ALA A 29 -7.02 1.48 6.79
N GLN A 30 -8.04 2.32 6.64
CA GLN A 30 -8.44 2.86 5.33
C GLN A 30 -7.29 3.62 4.65
N ALA A 31 -6.55 4.45 5.40
CA ALA A 31 -5.42 5.20 4.87
C ALA A 31 -4.32 4.30 4.30
N GLU A 32 -3.94 3.27 5.06
CA GLU A 32 -2.92 2.29 4.69
C GLU A 32 -3.32 1.47 3.47
N SER A 33 -4.58 1.05 3.43
CA SER A 33 -5.12 0.28 2.32
C SER A 33 -5.11 1.07 1.01
N VAL A 34 -5.49 2.35 1.07
CA VAL A 34 -5.37 3.23 -0.10
C VAL A 34 -3.90 3.40 -0.51
N ALA A 35 -3.01 3.65 0.46
CA ALA A 35 -1.59 3.84 0.18
C ALA A 35 -1.00 2.60 -0.51
N LEU A 36 -1.36 1.40 -0.06
CA LEU A 36 -0.96 0.14 -0.68
C LEU A 36 -1.48 0.03 -2.12
N LEU A 37 -2.77 0.26 -2.36
CA LEU A 37 -3.32 0.19 -3.72
C LEU A 37 -2.65 1.22 -4.64
N ARG A 38 -2.40 2.43 -4.15
CA ARG A 38 -1.67 3.45 -4.92
C ARG A 38 -0.24 3.00 -5.23
N ALA A 39 0.45 2.37 -4.28
CA ALA A 39 1.80 1.84 -4.50
C ALA A 39 1.81 0.74 -5.56
N MET A 40 0.83 -0.17 -5.54
CA MET A 40 0.69 -1.23 -6.54
C MET A 40 0.44 -0.65 -7.93
N ASN A 41 -0.51 0.29 -8.07
CA ASN A 41 -0.75 0.95 -9.34
C ASN A 41 0.47 1.72 -9.86
N LEU A 42 1.19 2.41 -8.98
CA LEU A 42 2.42 3.11 -9.35
C LEU A 42 3.50 2.13 -9.83
N CYS A 43 3.62 0.95 -9.21
CA CYS A 43 4.55 -0.07 -9.69
C CYS A 43 4.16 -0.61 -11.07
N THR A 44 2.86 -0.75 -11.36
CA THR A 44 2.37 -1.07 -12.71
C THR A 44 2.74 0.05 -13.70
N GLU A 45 2.46 1.31 -13.36
CA GLU A 45 2.76 2.49 -14.19
C GLU A 45 4.26 2.60 -14.52
N LEU A 46 5.13 2.25 -13.56
CA LEU A 46 6.59 2.28 -13.70
C LEU A 46 7.18 1.00 -14.32
N GLY A 47 6.37 -0.02 -14.61
CA GLY A 47 6.81 -1.27 -15.22
C GLY A 47 7.66 -2.16 -14.30
N PHE A 48 7.46 -2.09 -12.99
CA PHE A 48 8.18 -2.94 -12.04
C PHE A 48 7.61 -4.36 -12.00
N ASN A 49 8.42 -5.33 -12.38
CA ASN A 49 8.01 -6.73 -12.46
C ASN A 49 8.22 -7.51 -11.15
N GLN A 50 9.15 -7.08 -10.30
CA GLN A 50 9.44 -7.71 -9.01
C GLN A 50 9.33 -6.66 -7.91
N VAL A 51 8.34 -6.81 -7.04
CA VAL A 51 8.03 -5.82 -6.02
C VAL A 51 7.66 -6.49 -4.71
N CYS A 52 8.24 -6.01 -3.62
CA CYS A 52 7.84 -6.35 -2.26
C CYS A 52 7.12 -5.14 -1.66
N PHE A 53 5.84 -5.29 -1.35
CA PHE A 53 5.07 -4.22 -0.70
C PHE A 53 5.12 -4.39 0.82
N GLU A 54 5.40 -3.31 1.54
CA GLU A 54 5.49 -3.30 3.00
C GLU A 54 4.46 -2.31 3.56
N GLY A 55 3.44 -2.79 4.27
CA GLY A 55 2.36 -1.94 4.78
C GLY A 55 1.79 -2.40 6.13
N TYR A 56 1.06 -1.49 6.79
CA TYR A 56 0.53 -1.70 8.15
C TYR A 56 -0.90 -2.25 8.21
N ALA A 57 -1.51 -2.54 7.06
CA ALA A 57 -2.86 -3.07 7.02
C ALA A 57 -2.86 -4.59 7.17
N LYS A 58 -2.55 -5.10 8.37
CA LYS A 58 -2.60 -6.54 8.67
C LYS A 58 -3.93 -7.15 8.25
N ALA A 59 -5.03 -6.47 8.54
CA ALA A 59 -6.38 -6.89 8.16
C ALA A 59 -6.56 -7.03 6.64
N ILE A 60 -5.90 -6.19 5.82
CA ILE A 60 -5.98 -6.27 4.36
C ILE A 60 -5.04 -7.34 3.81
N VAL A 61 -3.83 -7.46 4.35
CA VAL A 61 -2.92 -8.54 3.97
C VAL A 61 -3.53 -9.89 4.34
N ASP A 62 -4.12 -10.02 5.52
CA ASP A 62 -4.82 -11.23 5.95
C ASP A 62 -6.06 -11.47 5.05
N ALA A 63 -6.81 -10.43 4.69
CA ALA A 63 -7.99 -10.56 3.83
C ALA A 63 -7.67 -10.92 2.37
N VAL A 64 -6.67 -10.29 1.74
CA VAL A 64 -6.13 -10.62 0.40
C VAL A 64 -5.61 -12.06 0.33
N ASN A 65 -5.20 -12.62 1.48
CA ASN A 65 -4.77 -14.01 1.60
C ASN A 65 -5.91 -14.97 2.00
N SER A 66 -7.13 -14.47 2.27
CA SER A 66 -8.27 -15.26 2.74
C SER A 66 -9.34 -15.40 1.64
N LYS A 67 -10.00 -16.55 1.53
CA LYS A 67 -10.97 -16.85 0.46
C LYS A 67 -12.41 -16.41 0.79
N GLY A 68 -12.60 -15.19 1.32
CA GLY A 68 -13.93 -14.67 1.68
C GLY A 68 -14.40 -13.55 0.74
N GLU A 69 -15.66 -13.58 0.31
CA GLU A 69 -16.29 -12.45 -0.37
C GLU A 69 -16.71 -11.38 0.66
N ASP A 70 -16.26 -10.14 0.46
CA ASP A 70 -16.65 -8.97 1.24
C ASP A 70 -17.18 -7.90 0.27
N ASN A 71 -18.48 -7.60 0.33
CA ASN A 71 -19.11 -6.58 -0.53
C ASN A 71 -18.94 -5.15 0.02
N SER A 72 -18.10 -4.94 1.02
CA SER A 72 -17.77 -3.61 1.53
C SER A 72 -16.80 -2.87 0.60
N TRP A 73 -16.68 -1.55 0.78
CA TRP A 73 -15.65 -0.75 0.11
C TRP A 73 -14.23 -1.31 0.33
N ILE A 74 -13.99 -1.95 1.48
CA ILE A 74 -12.73 -2.61 1.80
C ILE A 74 -12.55 -3.86 0.94
N GLY A 75 -13.60 -4.66 0.80
CA GLY A 75 -13.59 -5.87 -0.03
C GLY A 75 -13.37 -5.58 -1.52
N GLN A 76 -14.00 -4.54 -2.08
CA GLN A 76 -13.71 -4.13 -3.47
C GLN A 76 -12.24 -3.76 -3.66
N MET A 77 -11.65 -3.09 -2.66
CA MET A 77 -10.24 -2.70 -2.73
C MET A 77 -9.29 -3.90 -2.55
N ILE A 78 -9.70 -4.91 -1.79
CA ILE A 78 -9.00 -6.20 -1.67
C ILE A 78 -9.03 -6.93 -3.00
N GLU A 79 -10.17 -7.02 -3.67
CA GLU A 79 -10.31 -7.64 -4.99
C GLU A 79 -9.38 -6.99 -6.02
N ASP A 80 -9.29 -5.66 -6.03
CA ASP A 80 -8.37 -4.93 -6.92
C ASP A 80 -6.90 -5.30 -6.65
N MET A 81 -6.50 -5.37 -5.37
CA MET A 81 -5.15 -5.78 -4.98
C MET A 81 -4.87 -7.25 -5.33
N GLU A 82 -5.84 -8.14 -5.14
CA GLU A 82 -5.73 -9.55 -5.55
C GLU A 82 -5.54 -9.67 -7.05
N LEU A 83 -6.33 -8.95 -7.84
CA LEU A 83 -6.24 -8.96 -9.31
C LEU A 83 -4.85 -8.49 -9.78
N LEU A 84 -4.32 -7.43 -9.18
CA LEU A 84 -2.98 -6.92 -9.47
C LEU A 84 -1.90 -7.95 -9.10
N THR A 85 -2.05 -8.64 -7.97
CA THR A 85 -1.08 -9.66 -7.54
C THR A 85 -1.14 -10.90 -8.45
N ARG A 86 -2.34 -11.33 -8.87
CA ARG A 86 -2.50 -12.47 -9.81
C ARG A 86 -1.90 -12.17 -11.19
N ARG A 87 -2.00 -10.92 -11.66
CA ARG A 87 -1.39 -10.47 -12.92
C ARG A 87 0.13 -10.37 -12.83
N ASN A 88 0.67 -10.13 -11.64
CA ASN A 88 2.10 -9.93 -11.41
C ASN A 88 2.63 -10.97 -10.41
N GLN A 89 2.88 -12.20 -10.89
CA GLN A 89 3.23 -13.34 -10.03
C GLN A 89 4.50 -13.15 -9.16
N ALA A 90 5.38 -12.21 -9.51
CA ALA A 90 6.57 -11.86 -8.73
C ALA A 90 6.33 -10.71 -7.72
N TRP A 91 5.09 -10.30 -7.53
CA TRP A 91 4.71 -9.34 -6.50
C TRP A 91 4.35 -10.05 -5.20
N SER A 92 4.96 -9.62 -4.10
CA SER A 92 4.69 -10.16 -2.78
C SER A 92 4.26 -9.05 -1.83
N PRO A 93 2.94 -8.86 -1.59
CA PRO A 93 2.50 -8.02 -0.50
C PRO A 93 2.88 -8.68 0.84
N ARG A 94 3.61 -7.95 1.68
CA ARG A 94 4.04 -8.39 3.02
C ARG A 94 3.54 -7.41 4.08
N PHE A 95 3.02 -7.97 5.16
CA PHE A 95 2.74 -7.20 6.36
C PHE A 95 4.03 -6.95 7.14
N VAL A 96 4.29 -5.70 7.50
CA VAL A 96 5.45 -5.31 8.30
C VAL A 96 4.97 -4.50 9.51
N GLN A 97 5.48 -4.81 10.71
CA GLN A 97 5.07 -4.13 11.94
C GLN A 97 5.58 -2.67 12.02
N ARG A 98 4.82 -1.81 12.72
CA ARG A 98 4.96 -0.34 12.87
C ARG A 98 6.35 0.19 13.21
N THR A 99 7.19 -0.64 13.81
CA THR A 99 8.57 -0.30 14.20
C THR A 99 9.55 -0.34 13.04
N ALA A 100 9.27 -1.05 11.94
CA ALA A 100 10.19 -1.24 10.84
C ALA A 100 10.00 -0.27 9.64
N ASN A 101 8.86 0.42 9.53
CA ASN A 101 8.59 1.35 8.42
C ASN A 101 8.37 2.80 8.90
N ARG A 102 9.36 3.31 9.65
CA ARG A 102 9.39 4.69 10.20
C ARG A 102 9.41 5.76 9.10
N VAL A 103 9.98 5.44 7.94
CA VAL A 103 10.17 6.40 6.83
C VAL A 103 8.84 6.69 6.11
N ALA A 104 8.03 5.67 5.79
CA ALA A 104 6.70 5.91 5.19
C ALA A 104 5.77 6.63 6.18
N HIS A 105 5.87 6.30 7.47
CA HIS A 105 5.11 7.00 8.51
C HIS A 105 5.46 8.50 8.59
N MET A 106 6.75 8.85 8.45
CA MET A 106 7.18 10.25 8.36
C MET A 106 6.66 10.95 7.11
N ALA A 107 6.67 10.28 5.95
CA ALA A 107 6.14 10.84 4.70
C ALA A 107 4.63 11.11 4.78
N ALA A 108 3.83 10.18 5.33
CA ALA A 108 2.40 10.37 5.53
C ALA A 108 2.09 11.48 6.56
N LYS A 109 2.95 11.64 7.58
CA LYS A 109 2.84 12.74 8.55
C LYS A 109 3.12 14.09 7.88
N LEU A 110 4.15 14.19 7.03
CA LEU A 110 4.43 15.42 6.28
C LEU A 110 3.26 15.82 5.35
N ALA A 111 2.58 14.84 4.75
CA ALA A 111 1.44 15.07 3.87
C ALA A 111 0.16 15.56 4.57
N GLY A 112 0.09 15.51 5.91
CA GLY A 112 -1.06 15.95 6.70
C GLY A 112 -0.85 17.23 7.51
N TRP A 113 0.24 17.97 7.26
CA TRP A 113 0.60 19.23 7.94
C TRP A 113 0.58 20.47 7.03
N LEU A 114 -0.05 20.36 5.85
CA LEU A 114 -0.51 21.49 5.04
C LEU A 114 -2.04 21.54 5.11
#